data_AF-A0A7V9BQN0-F1
#
_entry.id   AF-A0A7V9BQN0-F1
#
_cell.length_a   1.000
_cell.length_b   1.000
_cell.length_c   1.000
_cell.angle_alpha   90.00
_cell.angle_beta   90.00
_cell.angle_gamma   90.00
#
_symmetry.space_group_name_H-M   'P 1'
#
loop_
_entity.id
_entity.type
_entity.pdbx_description
1 polymer ?
#
loop_
_entity_poly.entity_id
_entity_poly.type
_entity_poly.pdbx_seq_one_letter_code
_entity_poly.pdbx_strand_id
1 'polypeptide(L)'
;MSLRGPMLLVVVVGIVAAGLGIGVPALNGAHVAVDEEQYYLSAISLAEDGNLDITDEIAEQRWRAFADVAPQPETSIRPDGSQLSPHDPLLPVLLAG
;
A
#
# COMPACT_ATOMS: atom_id res chain seq x y z
N MET A 1 -2.28 -7.73 -39.16
CA MET A 1 -1.15 -7.85 -38.22
C MET A 1 -1.72 -8.18 -36.84
N SER A 2 -1.26 -9.25 -36.19
CA SER A 2 -1.77 -9.63 -34.87
C SER A 2 -1.04 -8.88 -33.76
N LEU A 3 -1.77 -8.20 -32.88
CA LEU A 3 -1.22 -7.42 -31.76
C LEU A 3 -0.90 -8.29 -30.52
N ARG A 4 -1.22 -9.59 -30.56
CA ARG A 4 -1.10 -10.49 -29.41
C ARG A 4 0.34 -10.66 -28.95
N GLY A 5 1.28 -10.87 -29.88
CA GLY A 5 2.71 -11.03 -29.56
C GLY A 5 3.32 -9.77 -28.95
N PRO A 6 3.17 -8.59 -29.59
CA PRO A 6 3.62 -7.32 -29.01
C PRO A 6 3.00 -7.02 -27.64
N MET A 7 1.70 -7.27 -27.44
CA MET A 7 1.08 -7.04 -26.12
C MET A 7 1.62 -7.97 -25.05
N LEU A 8 1.83 -9.25 -25.37
CA LEU A 8 2.40 -10.21 -24.42
C LEU A 8 3.83 -9.82 -24.04
N LEU A 9 4.62 -9.31 -24.99
CA LEU A 9 5.94 -8.76 -24.72
C LEU A 9 5.87 -7.54 -23.77
N VAL A 10 4.95 -6.61 -24.00
CA VAL A 10 4.76 -5.44 -23.13
C VAL A 10 4.40 -5.87 -21.71
N VAL A 11 3.50 -6.85 -21.54
CA VAL A 11 3.13 -7.38 -20.22
C VAL A 11 4.34 -8.01 -19.53
N VAL A 12 5.10 -8.86 -20.23
CA VAL A 12 6.28 -9.52 -19.65
C VAL A 12 7.34 -8.50 -19.26
N VAL A 13 7.65 -7.55 -20.14
CA VAL A 13 8.62 -6.49 -19.84
C VAL A 13 8.16 -5.65 -18.66
N GLY A 14 6.88 -5.30 -18.59
CA GLY A 14 6.30 -4.58 -17.46
C GLY A 14 6.43 -5.32 -16.13
N ILE A 15 6.12 -6.62 -16.09
CA ILE A 15 6.24 -7.46 -14.90
C ILE A 15 7.71 -7.54 -14.45
N VAL A 16 8.64 -7.79 -15.40
CA VAL A 16 10.07 -7.89 -15.08
C VAL A 16 10.61 -6.56 -14.57
N ALA A 17 10.29 -5.45 -15.22
CA ALA A 17 10.72 -4.12 -14.79
C ALA A 17 10.18 -3.76 -13.40
N ALA A 18 8.90 -4.03 -13.12
CA ALA A 18 8.29 -3.82 -11.80
C ALA A 18 8.94 -4.70 -10.73
N GLY A 19 9.15 -5.99 -11.03
CA GLY A 19 9.79 -6.93 -10.10
C GLY A 19 11.22 -6.54 -9.73
N LEU A 20 11.98 -5.99 -10.67
CA LEU A 20 13.33 -5.46 -10.41
C LEU A 20 13.34 -4.20 -9.55
N GLY A 21 12.21 -3.48 -9.46
CA GLY A 21 12.05 -2.32 -8.59
C GLY A 21 11.69 -2.68 -7.13
N ILE A 22 11.33 -3.94 -6.85
CA ILE A 22 10.98 -4.38 -5.49
C ILE A 22 12.20 -4.22 -4.58
N GLY A 23 12.04 -3.46 -3.49
CA GLY A 23 13.11 -3.21 -2.53
C GLY A 23 14.11 -2.13 -2.95
N VAL A 24 13.86 -1.41 -4.04
CA VAL A 24 14.60 -0.17 -4.36
C VAL A 24 13.94 0.98 -3.59
N PRO A 25 14.69 1.79 -2.83
CA PRO A 25 14.13 2.97 -2.16
C PRO A 25 13.47 3.92 -3.16
N ALA A 26 12.15 4.12 -3.02
CA ALA A 26 11.39 5.07 -3.84
C ALA A 26 11.66 6.52 -3.40
N LEU A 27 12.00 6.71 -2.13
CA LEU A 27 12.30 7.99 -1.47
C LEU A 27 13.51 7.84 -0.53
N ASN A 28 14.12 8.96 -0.11
CA ASN A 28 15.15 8.94 0.93
C ASN A 28 14.55 8.43 2.25
N GLY A 29 14.78 7.16 2.58
CA GLY A 29 14.32 6.53 3.82
C GLY A 29 12.98 5.77 3.72
N ALA A 30 12.44 5.55 2.52
CA ALA A 30 11.28 4.69 2.33
C ALA A 30 11.42 3.83 1.07
N HIS A 31 11.10 2.54 1.20
CA HIS A 31 11.08 1.55 0.11
C HIS A 31 9.76 1.60 -0.68
N VAL A 32 8.88 2.51 -0.29
CA VAL A 32 7.45 2.55 -0.55
C VAL A 32 7.09 4.04 -0.73
N ALA A 33 6.23 4.39 -1.68
CA ALA A 33 5.72 5.75 -1.85
C ALA A 33 4.76 6.11 -0.70
N VAL A 34 4.66 7.38 -0.31
CA VAL A 34 3.89 7.85 0.88
C VAL A 34 2.44 7.30 0.99
N ASP A 35 1.81 7.02 -0.15
CA ASP A 35 0.45 6.48 -0.22
C ASP A 35 0.41 4.95 0.04
N GLU A 36 1.48 4.24 -0.30
CA GLU A 36 1.58 2.79 -0.25
C GLU A 36 1.65 2.27 1.20
N GLU A 37 2.19 3.06 2.16
CA GLU A 37 2.12 2.66 3.57
C GLU A 37 0.68 2.61 4.08
N GLN A 38 -0.16 3.57 3.68
CA GLN A 38 -1.56 3.61 4.10
C GLN A 38 -2.39 2.48 3.50
N TYR A 39 -2.13 2.10 2.25
CA TYR A 39 -2.77 0.93 1.64
C TYR A 39 -2.42 -0.36 2.37
N TYR A 40 -1.18 -0.51 2.82
CA TYR A 40 -0.76 -1.71 3.54
C TYR A 40 -1.38 -1.79 4.94
N LEU A 41 -1.41 -0.67 5.68
CA LEU A 41 -2.08 -0.61 6.99
C LEU A 41 -3.58 -0.89 6.85
N SER A 42 -4.23 -0.35 5.81
CA SER A 42 -5.65 -0.64 5.54
C SER A 42 -5.89 -2.10 5.18
N ALA A 43 -4.94 -2.77 4.50
CA ALA A 43 -5.04 -4.19 4.20
C ALA A 43 -4.93 -5.05 5.47
N ILE A 44 -4.06 -4.66 6.41
CA ILE A 44 -3.94 -5.31 7.72
C ILE A 44 -5.26 -5.19 8.50
N SER A 45 -5.77 -3.96 8.68
CA SER A 45 -7.04 -3.71 9.38
C SER A 45 -8.21 -4.48 8.75
N LEU A 46 -8.23 -4.58 7.43
CA LEU A 46 -9.26 -5.33 6.74
C LEU A 46 -9.13 -6.85 6.95
N ALA A 47 -7.91 -7.38 6.97
CA ALA A 47 -7.64 -8.81 7.16
C ALA A 47 -7.86 -9.25 8.62
N GLU A 48 -7.46 -8.42 9.58
CA GLU A 48 -7.49 -8.75 11.01
C GLU A 48 -8.81 -8.32 11.66
N ASP A 49 -9.35 -7.14 11.32
CA ASP A 49 -10.49 -6.51 11.99
C ASP A 49 -11.72 -6.27 11.10
N GLY A 50 -11.60 -6.53 9.79
CA GLY A 50 -12.70 -6.43 8.84
C GLY A 50 -13.21 -5.01 8.61
N ASN A 51 -12.39 -3.99 8.88
CA ASN A 51 -12.74 -2.59 8.71
C ASN A 51 -11.57 -1.78 8.11
N LEU A 52 -11.67 -0.44 8.09
CA LEU A 52 -10.68 0.46 7.49
C LEU A 52 -10.12 1.46 8.51
N ASP A 53 -10.41 1.27 9.79
CA ASP A 53 -9.85 2.07 10.87
C ASP A 53 -8.42 1.58 11.12
N ILE A 54 -7.44 2.42 10.81
CA ILE A 54 -6.01 2.07 10.96
C ILE A 54 -5.38 2.64 12.23
N THR A 55 -6.21 3.00 13.21
CA THR A 55 -5.77 3.73 14.41
C THR A 55 -4.76 2.95 15.23
N ASP A 56 -5.02 1.66 15.45
CA ASP A 56 -4.17 0.79 16.23
C ASP A 56 -2.90 0.40 15.46
N GLU A 57 -2.94 0.17 14.15
CA GLU A 57 -1.72 -0.13 13.39
C GLU A 57 -0.78 1.06 13.30
N ILE A 58 -1.31 2.28 13.27
CA ILE A 58 -0.51 3.51 13.43
C ILE A 58 0.10 3.56 14.84
N ALA A 59 -0.70 3.30 15.89
CA ALA A 59 -0.25 3.37 17.28
C ALA A 59 0.83 2.31 17.60
N GLU A 60 0.68 1.11 17.05
CA GLU A 60 1.61 -0.01 17.18
C GLU A 60 2.81 0.08 16.24
N GLN A 61 2.84 1.10 15.37
CA GLN A 61 3.91 1.34 14.41
C GLN A 61 4.13 0.18 13.43
N ARG A 62 3.05 -0.49 12.99
CA ARG A 62 3.16 -1.65 12.09
C ARG A 62 3.78 -1.31 10.73
N TRP A 63 3.78 -0.03 10.37
CA TRP A 63 4.50 0.50 9.21
C TRP A 63 6.02 0.26 9.25
N ARG A 64 6.61 0.05 10.43
CA ARG A 64 8.05 -0.23 10.57
C ARG A 64 8.50 -1.52 9.89
N ALA A 65 7.57 -2.42 9.58
CA ALA A 65 7.90 -3.63 8.83
C ALA A 65 8.32 -3.33 7.37
N PHE A 66 7.97 -2.16 6.83
CA PHE A 66 8.17 -1.80 5.42
C PHE A 66 8.60 -0.35 5.17
N ALA A 67 8.63 0.51 6.20
CA ALA A 67 9.10 1.89 6.12
C ALA A 67 9.95 2.28 7.34
N ASP A 68 11.03 3.05 7.14
CA ASP A 68 11.90 3.52 8.22
C ASP A 68 11.42 4.83 8.86
N VAL A 69 10.48 5.52 8.20
CA VAL A 69 9.88 6.79 8.63
C VAL A 69 8.40 6.61 8.91
N ALA A 70 7.88 7.39 9.87
CA ALA A 70 6.46 7.36 10.18
C ALA A 70 5.64 7.84 8.97
N PRO A 71 4.48 7.21 8.69
CA PRO A 71 3.62 7.62 7.59
C PRO A 71 3.18 9.06 7.78
N GLN A 72 3.05 9.79 6.67
CA GLN A 72 2.49 11.12 6.72
C GLN A 72 1.02 11.02 7.15
N PRO A 73 0.54 11.90 8.04
CA PRO A 73 -0.87 11.91 8.41
C PRO A 73 -1.72 12.35 7.22
N GLU A 74 -2.28 11.38 6.51
CA GLU A 74 -3.31 11.61 5.48
C GLU A 74 -4.69 11.16 5.94
N THR A 75 -4.75 10.48 7.09
CA THR A 75 -6.00 10.05 7.71
C THR A 75 -6.80 11.24 8.23
N SER A 76 -8.12 11.16 8.11
CA SER A 76 -9.02 12.07 8.81
C SER A 76 -9.38 11.48 10.17
N ILE A 77 -9.13 12.23 11.25
CA ILE A 77 -9.60 11.86 12.59
C ILE A 77 -11.09 12.18 12.68
N ARG A 78 -11.90 11.15 12.89
CA ARG A 78 -13.36 11.26 13.04
C ARG A 78 -13.72 11.67 14.50
N PRO A 79 -14.93 12.21 14.76
CA PRO A 79 -15.34 12.59 16.12
C PRO A 79 -15.29 11.50 17.20
N ASP A 80 -15.31 10.23 16.80
CA ASP A 80 -15.17 9.05 17.68
C ASP A 80 -13.71 8.63 17.89
N GLY A 81 -12.75 9.30 17.25
CA GLY A 81 -11.32 9.04 17.36
C GLY A 81 -10.76 8.08 16.30
N SER A 82 -11.60 7.46 15.47
CA SER A 82 -11.14 6.55 14.40
C SER A 82 -10.35 7.31 13.33
N GLN A 83 -9.37 6.66 12.73
CA GLN A 83 -8.55 7.18 11.64
C GLN A 83 -8.78 6.35 10.37
N LEU A 84 -9.56 6.92 9.45
CA LEU A 84 -9.81 6.30 8.15
C LEU A 84 -8.78 6.80 7.14
N SER A 85 -8.14 5.86 6.44
CA SER A 85 -7.33 6.17 5.26
C SER A 85 -8.20 6.79 4.15
N PRO A 86 -7.75 7.85 3.46
CA PRO A 86 -8.54 8.53 2.42
C PRO A 86 -8.55 7.76 1.09
N HIS A 87 -7.76 6.68 0.96
CA HIS A 87 -7.55 6.00 -0.30
C HIS A 87 -8.62 4.96 -0.65
N ASP A 88 -8.74 4.63 -1.95
CA ASP A 88 -9.72 3.65 -2.45
C ASP A 88 -9.40 2.24 -1.91
N PRO A 89 -10.37 1.52 -1.33
CA PRO A 89 -10.09 0.26 -0.64
C PRO A 89 -9.90 -0.93 -1.59
N LEU A 90 -10.04 -0.79 -2.91
CA LEU A 90 -9.94 -1.93 -3.83
C LEU A 90 -8.59 -2.65 -3.73
N LEU A 91 -7.48 -1.90 -3.66
CA LEU A 91 -6.16 -2.50 -3.52
C LEU A 91 -6.00 -3.19 -2.15
N PRO A 92 -6.34 -2.56 -1.00
CA PRO A 92 -6.37 -3.23 0.30
C PRO A 92 -7.20 -4.52 0.32
N VAL A 93 -8.38 -4.51 -0.29
CA VAL A 93 -9.25 -5.70 -0.40
C VAL A 93 -8.56 -6.83 -1.15
N LEU A 94 -7.80 -6.53 -2.20
CA LEU A 94 -7.05 -7.54 -2.94
C LEU A 94 -5.85 -8.09 -2.15
N LEU A 95 -5.26 -7.27 -1.29
CA LEU A 95 -4.09 -7.65 -0.46
C LEU A 95 -4.46 -8.35 0.83
N ALA A 96 -5.68 -8.15 1.35
CA ALA A 96 -6.17 -8.77 2.58
C ALA A 96 -6.48 -10.28 2.45
N GLY A 97 -6.24 -10.88 1.27
CA GLY A 97 -6.51 -12.29 0.94
C GLY A 97 -5.27 -13.17 0.86
#